data_AF-A0AAV5DAY8-F1
#
_entry.id   AF-A0AAV5DAY8-F1
#
_cell.length_a   1.000
_cell.length_b   1.000
_cell.length_c   1.000
_cell.angle_alpha   90.00
_cell.angle_beta   90.00
_cell.angle_gamma   90.00
#
_symmetry.space_group_name_H-M   'P 1'
#
loop_
_entity.id
_entity.type
_entity.pdbx_description
1 polymer ?
#
loop_
_entity_poly.entity_id
_entity_poly.type
_entity_poly.pdbx_seq_one_letter_code
_entity_poly.pdbx_strand_id
1 'polypeptide(L)'
;MEDEENIKGELLLVESELHDIQGQIKTLLDRQEELYERQSQLKAFLGASKLSRNTTINTSSVAPEDWSGSFPWDSDVDDTRFNVFGISSYRSNQREIINAVMSGRDVLVIMAAGGGKSLCYQLPAVVRDGIALVVSPLLSLIQDQVMGLTALGIPAYMLTSTTNKEVEKFIYKALDKGEGEIKILYVTPEKISKSKRFMSKLEKCHHSGRLSLVAIDVSDYKPVSFCQQCSQLFMTFIYPGFSLKRVLFVILVWII
;
A
#
# COMPACT_ATOMS: atom_id res chain seq x y z
N MET A 1 -26.95 46.22 -29.13
CA MET A 1 -25.57 46.10 -29.63
C MET A 1 -24.60 46.71 -28.64
N GLU A 2 -24.82 47.95 -28.20
CA GLU A 2 -23.99 48.63 -27.18
C GLU A 2 -23.87 47.84 -25.85
N ASP A 3 -24.96 47.24 -25.37
CA ASP A 3 -24.95 46.43 -24.14
C ASP A 3 -24.16 45.11 -24.27
N GLU A 4 -24.17 44.50 -25.45
CA GLU A 4 -23.49 43.21 -25.69
C GLU A 4 -21.97 43.40 -25.80
N GLU A 5 -21.54 44.53 -26.35
CA GLU A 5 -20.14 44.90 -26.45
C GLU A 5 -19.57 45.27 -25.06
N ASN A 6 -20.37 45.93 -24.22
CA ASN A 6 -20.01 46.23 -22.84
C ASN A 6 -19.86 44.96 -21.98
N ILE A 7 -20.79 44.00 -22.10
CA ILE A 7 -20.72 42.72 -21.39
C ILE A 7 -19.49 41.90 -21.83
N LYS A 8 -19.15 41.90 -23.13
CA LYS A 8 -17.92 41.25 -23.62
C LYS A 8 -16.66 41.92 -23.07
N GLY A 9 -16.67 43.24 -22.94
CA GLY A 9 -15.59 44.00 -22.30
C GLY A 9 -15.39 43.61 -20.83
N GLU A 10 -16.46 43.54 -20.05
CA GLU A 10 -16.40 43.08 -18.65
C GLU A 10 -15.94 41.63 -18.53
N LEU A 11 -16.42 40.74 -19.41
CA LEU A 11 -16.00 39.34 -19.42
C LEU A 11 -14.49 39.18 -19.66
N LEU A 12 -13.93 39.93 -20.62
CA LEU A 12 -12.49 39.92 -20.89
C LEU A 12 -11.65 40.42 -19.70
N LEU A 13 -12.15 41.41 -18.96
CA LEU A 13 -11.50 41.89 -17.74
C LEU A 13 -11.49 40.81 -16.65
N VAL A 14 -12.63 40.14 -16.44
CA VAL A 14 -12.75 39.05 -15.47
C VAL A 14 -11.87 37.86 -15.85
N GLU A 15 -11.80 37.50 -17.13
CA GLU A 15 -10.91 36.43 -17.61
C GLU A 15 -9.43 36.75 -17.38
N SER A 16 -9.03 38.01 -17.57
CA SER A 16 -7.67 38.46 -17.26
C SER A 16 -7.36 38.36 -15.77
N GLU A 17 -8.27 38.81 -14.89
CA GLU A 17 -8.09 38.70 -13.43
C GLU A 17 -8.02 37.24 -12.97
N LEU A 18 -8.85 36.35 -13.54
CA LEU A 18 -8.79 34.92 -13.25
C LEU A 18 -7.44 34.32 -13.64
N HIS A 19 -6.89 34.74 -14.78
CA HIS A 19 -5.56 34.29 -15.22
C HIS A 19 -4.46 34.72 -14.25
N ASP A 20 -4.50 35.97 -13.80
CA ASP A 20 -3.54 36.50 -12.82
C ASP A 20 -3.63 35.78 -11.47
N ILE A 21 -4.85 35.53 -10.98
CA ILE A 21 -5.08 34.77 -9.74
C ILE A 21 -4.55 33.34 -9.88
N GLN A 22 -4.76 32.68 -11.03
CA GLN A 22 -4.19 31.35 -11.29
C GLN A 22 -2.66 31.37 -11.27
N GLY A 23 -2.03 32.41 -11.81
CA GLY A 23 -0.58 32.62 -11.70
C GLY A 23 -0.09 32.77 -10.26
N GLN A 24 -0.83 33.52 -9.44
CA GLN A 24 -0.53 33.67 -8.00
C GLN A 24 -0.69 32.35 -7.24
N ILE A 25 -1.75 31.58 -7.51
CA ILE A 25 -1.96 30.25 -6.91
C ILE A 25 -0.79 29.33 -7.24
N LYS A 26 -0.37 29.29 -8.50
CA LYS A 26 0.80 28.49 -8.90
C LYS A 26 2.05 28.88 -8.12
N THR A 27 2.33 30.19 -8.04
CA THR A 27 3.49 30.70 -7.29
C THR A 27 3.42 30.34 -5.80
N LEU A 28 2.23 30.39 -5.20
CA LEU A 28 2.01 29.99 -3.81
C LEU A 28 2.18 28.47 -3.59
N LEU A 29 1.77 27.64 -4.54
CA LEU A 29 1.96 26.19 -4.50
C LEU A 29 3.45 25.83 -4.61
N ASP A 30 4.18 26.44 -5.55
CA ASP A 30 5.63 26.25 -5.69
C ASP A 30 6.36 26.64 -4.39
N ARG A 31 5.96 27.77 -3.78
CA ARG A 31 6.51 28.21 -2.49
C ARG A 31 6.14 27.27 -1.34
N GLN A 32 4.95 26.70 -1.36
CA GLN A 32 4.51 25.73 -0.38
C GLN A 32 5.36 24.46 -0.43
N GLU A 33 5.70 23.98 -1.63
CA GLU A 33 6.59 22.82 -1.83
C GLU A 33 7.98 23.08 -1.24
N GLU A 34 8.59 24.22 -1.55
CA GLU A 34 9.88 24.63 -0.99
C GLU A 34 9.85 24.70 0.55
N LEU A 35 8.76 25.23 1.12
CA LEU A 35 8.59 25.32 2.57
C LEU A 35 8.43 23.94 3.22
N TYR A 36 7.74 22.99 2.57
CA TYR A 36 7.63 21.63 3.08
C TYR A 36 8.97 20.90 3.09
N GLU A 37 9.78 21.05 2.03
CA GLU A 37 11.14 20.50 2.01
C GLU A 37 11.99 21.09 3.13
N ARG A 38 11.96 22.41 3.30
CA ARG A 38 12.70 23.09 4.38
C ARG A 38 12.22 22.66 5.76
N GLN A 39 10.91 22.47 5.94
CA GLN A 39 10.35 21.94 7.18
C GLN A 39 10.85 20.52 7.47
N SER A 40 10.93 19.66 6.44
CA SER A 40 11.47 18.31 6.56
C SER A 40 12.93 18.33 7.02
N GLN A 41 13.76 19.15 6.37
CA GLN A 41 15.17 19.32 6.73
C GLN A 41 15.36 19.82 8.18
N LEU A 42 14.59 20.83 8.59
CA LEU A 42 14.64 21.36 9.96
C LEU A 42 14.16 20.35 11.00
N LYS A 43 13.11 19.58 10.70
CA LYS A 43 12.64 18.49 11.58
C LYS A 43 13.69 17.40 11.74
N ALA A 44 14.40 17.04 10.67
CA ALA A 44 15.52 16.09 10.73
C ALA A 44 16.65 16.61 11.64
N PHE A 45 17.01 17.89 11.51
CA PHE A 45 18.06 18.53 12.33
C PHE A 45 17.68 18.62 13.82
N LEU A 46 16.41 18.91 14.12
CA LEU A 46 15.86 18.90 15.48
C LEU A 46 15.83 17.49 16.08
N GLY A 47 15.53 16.47 15.27
CA GLY A 47 15.62 15.06 15.66
C GLY A 47 17.03 14.67 16.07
N ALA A 48 18.04 15.04 15.27
CA ALA A 48 19.45 14.79 15.57
C ALA A 48 19.92 15.53 16.84
N SER A 49 19.44 16.76 17.08
CA SER A 49 19.84 17.56 18.24
C SER A 49 19.22 17.08 19.57
N LYS A 50 18.06 16.41 19.54
CA LYS A 50 17.45 15.80 20.73
C LYS A 50 18.18 14.54 21.21
N LEU A 51 18.92 13.87 20.32
CA LEU A 51 19.65 12.63 20.64
C LEU A 51 20.94 12.87 21.45
N SER A 52 21.42 14.13 21.51
CA SER A 52 22.69 14.48 22.18
C SER A 52 22.53 14.97 23.64
N ARG A 53 21.30 15.14 24.17
CA ARG A 53 21.11 15.75 25.52
C ARG A 53 20.50 14.86 26.62
N ASN A 54 19.95 13.69 26.31
CA ASN A 54 19.41 12.80 27.35
C ASN A 54 20.20 11.49 27.43
N THR A 55 21.43 11.59 27.91
CA THR A 55 22.12 10.45 28.51
C THR A 55 21.54 10.21 29.89
N THR A 56 21.27 8.93 30.19
CA THR A 56 20.84 8.34 31.48
C THR A 56 19.33 8.12 31.63
N ILE A 57 18.85 6.95 31.18
CA ILE A 57 18.01 5.99 31.93
C ILE A 57 17.86 4.74 31.04
N ASN A 58 18.17 3.57 31.64
CA ASN A 58 18.08 2.26 31.01
C ASN A 58 16.65 1.92 30.58
N THR A 59 16.38 2.00 29.28
CA THR A 59 15.40 1.18 28.57
C THR A 59 15.95 0.88 27.18
N SER A 60 15.95 -0.40 26.79
CA SER A 60 16.34 -0.90 25.48
C SER A 60 15.49 -0.22 24.39
N SER A 61 16.00 0.88 23.85
CA SER A 61 15.37 1.67 22.80
C SER A 61 15.81 1.12 21.45
N VAL A 62 14.85 0.56 20.72
CA VAL A 62 15.00 0.18 19.32
C VAL A 62 15.29 1.46 18.54
N ALA A 63 16.55 1.65 18.14
CA ALA A 63 16.90 2.65 17.14
C ALA A 63 16.05 2.39 15.88
N PRO A 64 15.70 3.41 15.08
CA PRO A 64 15.11 3.19 13.76
C PRO A 64 16.02 2.22 13.00
N GLU A 65 15.54 1.00 12.75
CA GLU A 65 16.29 0.01 11.98
C GLU A 65 16.57 0.60 10.60
N ASP A 66 17.84 0.64 10.20
CA ASP A 66 18.26 1.16 8.91
C ASP A 66 17.97 0.11 7.83
N TRP A 67 16.96 0.37 7.01
CA TRP A 67 16.53 -0.50 5.92
C TRP A 67 17.19 -0.17 4.57
N SER A 68 18.11 0.81 4.54
CA SER A 68 18.83 1.22 3.33
C SER A 68 20.04 0.34 3.00
N GLY A 69 20.44 -0.53 3.94
CA GLY A 69 21.56 -1.46 3.81
C GLY A 69 21.34 -2.56 2.76
N SER A 70 22.33 -3.45 2.67
CA SER A 70 22.24 -4.63 1.80
C SER A 70 21.69 -5.84 2.56
N PHE A 71 20.87 -6.63 1.88
CA PHE A 71 20.20 -7.80 2.43
C PHE A 71 20.42 -9.04 1.56
N PRO A 72 20.30 -10.27 2.13
CA PRO A 72 20.53 -11.51 1.39
C PRO A 72 19.61 -11.71 0.18
N TRP A 73 18.42 -11.09 0.18
CA TRP A 73 17.43 -11.19 -0.89
C TRP A 73 17.55 -10.09 -1.95
N ASP A 74 18.48 -9.13 -1.81
CA ASP A 74 18.61 -7.99 -2.74
C ASP A 74 18.67 -8.47 -4.20
N SER A 75 19.45 -9.51 -4.48
CA SER A 75 19.60 -10.07 -5.83
C SER A 75 18.26 -10.59 -6.40
N ASP A 76 17.52 -11.39 -5.64
CA ASP A 76 16.27 -11.99 -6.09
C ASP A 76 15.16 -10.94 -6.25
N VAL A 77 15.14 -9.97 -5.34
CA VAL A 77 14.20 -8.85 -5.35
C VAL A 77 14.48 -7.93 -6.54
N ASP A 78 15.73 -7.60 -6.81
CA ASP A 78 16.12 -6.76 -7.96
C ASP A 78 15.91 -7.46 -9.30
N ASP A 79 16.22 -8.76 -9.38
CA ASP A 79 15.94 -9.58 -10.56
C ASP A 79 14.43 -9.61 -10.85
N THR A 80 13.62 -9.93 -9.84
CA THR A 80 12.16 -9.96 -10.00
C THR A 80 11.61 -8.59 -10.40
N ARG A 81 12.10 -7.51 -9.79
CA ARG A 81 11.69 -6.14 -10.10
C ARG A 81 11.97 -5.76 -11.55
N PHE A 82 13.13 -6.15 -12.06
CA PHE A 82 13.56 -5.81 -13.41
C PHE A 82 12.93 -6.76 -14.45
N ASN A 83 13.09 -8.06 -14.27
CA ASN A 83 12.70 -9.08 -15.27
C ASN A 83 11.21 -9.43 -15.26
N VAL A 84 10.54 -9.38 -14.10
CA VAL A 84 9.10 -9.70 -14.00
C VAL A 84 8.26 -8.42 -14.05
N PHE A 85 8.59 -7.41 -13.25
CA PHE A 85 7.81 -6.17 -13.19
C PHE A 85 8.20 -5.13 -14.24
N GLY A 86 9.34 -5.29 -14.93
CA GLY A 86 9.80 -4.34 -15.95
C GLY A 86 10.21 -2.97 -15.40
N ILE A 87 10.53 -2.88 -14.10
CA ILE A 87 10.84 -1.62 -13.43
C ILE A 87 12.35 -1.44 -13.37
N SER A 88 12.88 -0.33 -13.89
CA SER A 88 14.33 -0.07 -13.99
C SER A 88 14.96 0.40 -12.68
N SER A 89 14.27 1.24 -11.90
CA SER A 89 14.72 1.71 -10.58
C SER A 89 13.59 1.80 -9.55
N TYR A 90 13.94 1.73 -8.26
CA TYR A 90 13.02 2.06 -7.17
C TYR A 90 12.70 3.55 -7.15
N ARG A 91 11.50 3.88 -6.68
CA ARG A 91 11.13 5.22 -6.23
C ARG A 91 11.50 5.39 -4.75
N SER A 92 11.43 6.62 -4.27
CA SER A 92 11.75 6.99 -2.90
C SER A 92 11.07 6.06 -1.88
N ASN A 93 11.85 5.58 -0.91
CA ASN A 93 11.45 4.71 0.20
C ASN A 93 10.97 3.29 -0.19
N GLN A 94 10.82 2.94 -1.46
CA GLN A 94 10.28 1.64 -1.85
C GLN A 94 11.20 0.49 -1.41
N ARG A 95 12.51 0.64 -1.61
CA ARG A 95 13.51 -0.39 -1.27
C ARG A 95 13.52 -0.65 0.23
N GLU A 96 13.52 0.42 1.02
CA GLU A 96 13.51 0.38 2.49
C GLU A 96 12.24 -0.33 3.00
N ILE A 97 11.08 0.00 2.42
CA ILE A 97 9.81 -0.66 2.75
C ILE A 97 9.90 -2.16 2.39
N ILE A 98 10.35 -2.49 1.18
CA ILE A 98 10.48 -3.88 0.71
C ILE A 98 11.41 -4.66 1.63
N ASN A 99 12.54 -4.08 2.05
CA ASN A 99 13.49 -4.72 2.98
C ASN A 99 12.89 -4.96 4.36
N ALA A 100 12.14 -4.01 4.90
CA ALA A 100 11.42 -4.19 6.15
C ALA A 100 10.40 -5.34 6.04
N VAL A 101 9.68 -5.41 4.91
CA VAL A 101 8.71 -6.46 4.62
C VAL A 101 9.40 -7.84 4.46
N MET A 102 10.47 -7.92 3.68
CA MET A 102 11.23 -9.15 3.48
C MET A 102 11.86 -9.66 4.79
N SER A 103 12.20 -8.74 5.71
CA SER A 103 12.70 -9.06 7.06
C SER A 103 11.61 -9.53 8.04
N GLY A 104 10.35 -9.59 7.62
CA GLY A 104 9.24 -10.03 8.45
C GLY A 104 8.79 -9.01 9.50
N ARG A 105 9.00 -7.71 9.25
CA ARG A 105 8.51 -6.63 10.11
C ARG A 105 7.18 -6.07 9.61
N ASP A 106 6.21 -5.90 10.50
CA ASP A 106 4.95 -5.24 10.14
C ASP A 106 5.23 -3.79 9.75
N VAL A 107 4.71 -3.37 8.59
CA VAL A 107 4.98 -2.04 8.01
C VAL A 107 3.68 -1.28 7.77
N LEU A 108 3.64 -0.03 8.25
CA LEU A 108 2.67 0.97 7.83
C LEU A 108 3.32 1.87 6.78
N VAL A 109 2.81 1.83 5.56
CA VAL A 109 3.26 2.63 4.43
C VAL A 109 2.30 3.80 4.22
N ILE A 110 2.85 5.00 4.27
CA ILE A 110 2.14 6.24 3.97
C ILE A 110 2.81 6.86 2.75
N MET A 111 2.15 6.80 1.60
CA MET A 111 2.68 7.32 0.33
C MET A 111 1.57 8.05 -0.42
N ALA A 112 1.93 9.10 -1.15
CA ALA A 112 1.01 9.80 -2.04
C ALA A 112 0.39 8.86 -3.09
N ALA A 113 -0.77 9.25 -3.62
CA ALA A 113 -1.33 8.61 -4.81
C ALA A 113 -0.29 8.53 -5.93
N GLY A 114 -0.25 7.41 -6.65
CA GLY A 114 0.75 7.20 -7.69
C GLY A 114 2.18 6.96 -7.20
N GLY A 115 2.48 6.97 -5.89
CA GLY A 115 3.83 6.74 -5.32
C GLY A 115 4.41 5.33 -5.53
N GLY A 116 3.67 4.39 -6.12
CA GLY A 116 4.15 3.04 -6.41
C GLY A 116 4.08 2.05 -5.23
N LYS A 117 3.27 2.34 -4.22
CA LYS A 117 2.99 1.48 -3.05
C LYS A 117 2.59 0.04 -3.37
N SER A 118 1.97 -0.24 -4.53
CA SER A 118 1.61 -1.61 -4.90
C SER A 118 2.82 -2.53 -5.01
N LEU A 119 3.93 -2.00 -5.55
CA LEU A 119 5.18 -2.75 -5.67
C LEU A 119 5.71 -3.20 -4.30
N CYS A 120 5.50 -2.39 -3.26
CA CYS A 120 6.01 -2.64 -1.92
C CYS A 120 5.45 -3.91 -1.26
N TYR A 121 4.30 -4.41 -1.71
CA TYR A 121 3.76 -5.71 -1.26
C TYR A 121 3.75 -6.76 -2.38
N GLN A 122 3.58 -6.35 -3.64
CA GLN A 122 3.54 -7.29 -4.77
C GLN A 122 4.91 -7.93 -5.01
N LEU A 123 6.00 -7.16 -4.92
CA LEU A 123 7.33 -7.70 -5.14
C LEU A 123 7.72 -8.71 -4.06
N PRO A 124 7.60 -8.41 -2.74
CA PRO A 124 7.76 -9.43 -1.70
C PRO A 124 6.84 -10.63 -1.84
N ALA A 125 5.59 -10.44 -2.28
CA ALA A 125 4.64 -11.53 -2.49
C ALA A 125 5.09 -12.52 -3.58
N VAL A 126 5.73 -12.03 -4.64
CA VAL A 126 6.23 -12.87 -5.73
C VAL A 126 7.49 -13.62 -5.30
N VAL A 127 8.43 -12.91 -4.65
CA VAL A 127 9.73 -13.46 -4.21
C VAL A 127 9.54 -14.50 -3.09
N ARG A 128 8.61 -14.28 -2.16
CA ARG A 128 8.37 -15.21 -1.04
C ARG A 128 7.57 -16.44 -1.50
N ASP A 129 7.85 -17.55 -0.83
CA ASP A 129 7.02 -18.74 -0.94
C ASP A 129 5.67 -18.55 -0.24
N GLY A 130 4.64 -19.16 -0.81
CA GLY A 130 3.26 -19.07 -0.32
C GLY A 130 2.42 -18.02 -1.04
N ILE A 131 1.28 -17.73 -0.43
CA ILE A 131 0.22 -16.88 -0.95
C ILE A 131 0.26 -15.57 -0.17
N ALA A 132 0.25 -14.45 -0.89
CA ALA A 132 -0.07 -13.14 -0.33
C ALA A 132 -1.56 -12.86 -0.44
N LEU A 133 -2.17 -12.47 0.67
CA LEU A 133 -3.56 -12.00 0.71
C LEU A 133 -3.57 -10.48 0.64
N VAL A 134 -4.34 -9.90 -0.29
CA VAL A 134 -4.50 -8.46 -0.40
C VAL A 134 -5.96 -8.09 -0.17
N VAL A 135 -6.21 -7.27 0.85
CA VAL A 135 -7.54 -6.75 1.14
C VAL A 135 -7.66 -5.35 0.55
N SER A 136 -8.60 -5.14 -0.36
CA SER A 136 -8.82 -3.83 -0.99
C SER A 136 -10.33 -3.51 -1.06
N PRO A 137 -10.75 -2.26 -0.80
CA PRO A 137 -12.17 -1.90 -0.73
C PRO A 137 -12.83 -1.74 -2.11
N LEU A 138 -12.07 -1.40 -3.16
CA LEU A 138 -12.63 -1.05 -4.46
C LEU A 138 -12.50 -2.22 -5.45
N LEU A 139 -13.63 -2.70 -5.94
CA LEU A 139 -13.67 -3.82 -6.90
C LEU A 139 -12.95 -3.48 -8.22
N SER A 140 -13.10 -2.25 -8.71
CA SER A 140 -12.40 -1.78 -9.92
C SER A 140 -10.88 -1.83 -9.72
N LEU A 141 -10.38 -1.34 -8.58
CA LEU A 141 -8.96 -1.39 -8.26
C LEU A 141 -8.45 -2.83 -8.19
N ILE A 142 -9.21 -3.74 -7.56
CA ILE A 142 -8.88 -5.17 -7.54
C ILE A 142 -8.75 -5.74 -8.96
N GLN A 143 -9.72 -5.44 -9.83
CA GLN A 143 -9.73 -5.93 -11.21
C GLN A 143 -8.51 -5.43 -11.98
N ASP A 144 -8.19 -4.14 -11.88
CA ASP A 144 -7.04 -3.53 -12.54
C ASP A 144 -5.72 -4.16 -12.06
N GLN A 145 -5.57 -4.35 -10.74
CA GLN A 145 -4.36 -4.99 -10.19
C GLN A 145 -4.23 -6.45 -10.62
N VAL A 146 -5.30 -7.24 -10.56
CA VAL A 146 -5.27 -8.65 -10.97
C VAL A 146 -4.98 -8.78 -12.47
N MET A 147 -5.57 -7.93 -13.30
CA MET A 147 -5.31 -7.92 -14.74
C MET A 147 -3.85 -7.59 -15.04
N GLY A 148 -3.30 -6.55 -14.39
CA GLY A 148 -1.90 -6.17 -14.53
C GLY A 148 -0.94 -7.28 -14.13
N LEU A 149 -1.16 -7.90 -12.96
CA LEU A 149 -0.33 -9.02 -12.50
C LEU A 149 -0.42 -10.25 -13.43
N THR A 150 -1.64 -10.58 -13.89
CA THR A 150 -1.85 -11.69 -14.83
C THR A 150 -1.15 -11.44 -16.17
N ALA A 151 -1.13 -10.19 -16.65
CA ALA A 151 -0.41 -9.82 -17.87
C ALA A 151 1.11 -9.98 -17.74
N LEU A 152 1.64 -9.86 -16.52
CA LEU A 152 3.04 -10.14 -16.18
C LEU A 152 3.32 -11.64 -15.95
N GLY A 153 2.32 -12.51 -16.13
CA GLY A 153 2.43 -13.95 -15.87
C GLY A 153 2.41 -14.33 -14.39
N ILE A 154 2.10 -13.39 -13.49
CA ILE A 154 2.00 -13.67 -12.05
C ILE A 154 0.63 -14.31 -11.76
N PRO A 155 0.57 -15.48 -11.09
CA PRO A 155 -0.70 -16.14 -10.72
C PRO A 155 -1.49 -15.35 -9.66
N ALA A 156 -2.23 -14.34 -10.11
CA ALA A 156 -3.05 -13.47 -9.30
C ALA A 156 -4.53 -13.73 -9.52
N TYR A 157 -5.31 -13.76 -8.44
CA TYR A 157 -6.76 -14.02 -8.50
C TYR A 157 -7.53 -13.05 -7.60
N MET A 158 -8.81 -12.85 -7.92
CA MET A 158 -9.75 -12.13 -7.07
C MET A 158 -10.86 -13.05 -6.56
N LEU A 159 -11.17 -12.96 -5.27
CA LEU A 159 -12.31 -13.63 -4.64
C LEU A 159 -13.28 -12.58 -4.09
N THR A 160 -14.23 -12.18 -4.92
CA THR A 160 -15.24 -11.15 -4.65
C THR A 160 -16.65 -11.70 -4.86
N SER A 161 -17.67 -10.84 -4.89
CA SER A 161 -19.04 -11.22 -5.26
C SER A 161 -19.21 -11.51 -6.75
N THR A 162 -18.30 -11.05 -7.59
CA THR A 162 -18.36 -11.22 -9.06
C THR A 162 -17.50 -12.37 -9.58
N THR A 163 -16.76 -13.05 -8.71
CA THR A 163 -15.93 -14.22 -9.08
C THR A 163 -16.78 -15.38 -9.58
N ASN A 164 -16.42 -15.95 -10.74
CA ASN A 164 -17.06 -17.15 -11.28
C ASN A 164 -16.91 -18.34 -10.32
N LYS A 165 -17.96 -19.16 -10.19
CA LYS A 165 -17.98 -20.40 -9.38
C LYS A 165 -16.82 -21.35 -9.66
N GLU A 166 -16.37 -21.45 -10.92
CA GLU A 166 -15.24 -22.31 -11.28
C GLU A 166 -13.93 -21.82 -10.66
N VAL A 167 -13.66 -20.52 -10.81
CA VAL A 167 -12.50 -19.83 -10.20
C VAL A 167 -12.60 -19.86 -8.68
N GLU A 168 -13.78 -19.62 -8.10
CA GLU A 168 -13.98 -19.71 -6.66
C GLU A 168 -13.70 -21.13 -6.13
N LYS A 169 -14.11 -22.17 -6.86
CA LYS A 169 -13.81 -23.56 -6.50
C LYS A 169 -12.31 -23.85 -6.56
N PHE A 170 -11.62 -23.34 -7.58
CA PHE A 170 -10.16 -23.42 -7.70
C PHE A 170 -9.47 -22.74 -6.51
N ILE A 171 -9.81 -21.48 -6.21
CA ILE A 171 -9.23 -20.72 -5.09
C ILE A 171 -9.42 -21.47 -3.76
N TYR A 172 -10.62 -21.98 -3.48
CA TYR A 172 -10.83 -22.73 -2.25
C TYR A 172 -10.04 -24.03 -2.18
N LYS A 173 -9.81 -24.73 -3.31
CA LYS A 173 -8.94 -25.92 -3.33
C LYS A 173 -7.48 -25.55 -3.07
N ALA A 174 -6.99 -24.47 -3.67
CA ALA A 174 -5.64 -23.96 -3.44
C ALA A 174 -5.44 -23.57 -1.97
N LEU A 175 -6.40 -22.85 -1.36
CA LEU A 175 -6.32 -22.50 0.05
C LEU A 175 -6.41 -23.73 0.97
N ASP A 176 -7.24 -24.72 0.66
CA ASP A 176 -7.44 -25.90 1.51
C ASP A 176 -6.30 -26.92 1.43
N LYS A 177 -5.85 -27.23 0.21
CA LYS A 177 -4.94 -28.34 -0.07
C LYS A 177 -3.58 -27.94 -0.61
N GLY A 178 -3.40 -26.67 -0.98
CA GLY A 178 -2.21 -26.23 -1.73
C GLY A 178 -2.20 -26.73 -3.18
N GLU A 179 -3.35 -27.17 -3.72
CA GLU A 179 -3.48 -27.56 -5.12
C GLU A 179 -3.62 -26.30 -5.99
N GLY A 180 -2.68 -26.08 -6.91
CA GLY A 180 -2.70 -24.96 -7.85
C GLY A 180 -1.84 -23.78 -7.40
N GLU A 181 -1.40 -22.99 -8.39
CA GLU A 181 -0.47 -21.89 -8.17
C GLU A 181 -1.26 -20.59 -7.96
N ILE A 182 -1.16 -20.03 -6.75
CA ILE A 182 -1.65 -18.70 -6.42
C ILE A 182 -0.51 -18.00 -5.72
N LYS A 183 -0.07 -16.87 -6.26
CA LYS A 183 0.90 -15.98 -5.59
C LYS A 183 0.20 -14.85 -4.86
N ILE A 184 -0.81 -14.25 -5.48
CA ILE A 184 -1.53 -13.11 -4.90
C ILE A 184 -3.04 -13.33 -4.99
N LEU A 185 -3.74 -13.22 -3.85
CA LEU A 185 -5.19 -13.32 -3.76
C LEU A 185 -5.78 -12.00 -3.26
N TYR A 186 -6.50 -11.31 -4.13
CA TYR A 186 -7.25 -10.10 -3.78
C TYR A 186 -8.64 -10.46 -3.24
N VAL A 187 -9.04 -9.82 -2.16
CA VAL A 187 -10.36 -9.98 -1.54
C VAL A 187 -10.93 -8.65 -1.08
N THR A 188 -12.26 -8.57 -0.98
CA THR A 188 -12.91 -7.41 -0.36
C THR A 188 -13.04 -7.60 1.16
N PRO A 189 -13.12 -6.51 1.94
CA PRO A 189 -13.37 -6.57 3.39
C PRO A 189 -14.66 -7.34 3.76
N GLU A 190 -15.69 -7.30 2.90
CA GLU A 190 -16.93 -8.04 3.11
C GLU A 190 -16.71 -9.56 3.00
N LYS A 191 -15.82 -10.01 2.12
CA LYS A 191 -15.52 -11.45 2.00
C LYS A 191 -14.86 -11.96 3.29
N ILE A 192 -13.95 -11.18 3.86
CA ILE A 192 -13.30 -11.46 5.15
C ILE A 192 -14.32 -11.54 6.29
N SER A 193 -15.19 -10.53 6.40
CA SER A 193 -16.13 -10.44 7.53
C SER A 193 -17.34 -11.37 7.43
N LYS A 194 -17.87 -11.63 6.22
CA LYS A 194 -19.15 -12.36 6.04
C LYS A 194 -18.95 -13.83 5.67
N SER A 195 -17.82 -14.22 5.09
CA SER A 195 -17.64 -15.59 4.58
C SER A 195 -16.88 -16.48 5.56
N LYS A 196 -17.63 -17.22 6.41
CA LYS A 196 -17.06 -18.25 7.29
C LYS A 196 -16.28 -19.33 6.53
N ARG A 197 -16.75 -19.69 5.34
CA ARG A 197 -16.07 -20.67 4.46
C ARG A 197 -14.69 -20.17 4.07
N PHE A 198 -14.59 -18.93 3.62
CA PHE A 198 -13.31 -18.34 3.24
C PHE A 198 -12.36 -18.28 4.43
N MET A 199 -12.82 -17.77 5.57
CA MET A 199 -12.00 -17.69 6.79
C MET A 199 -11.48 -19.07 7.22
N SER A 200 -12.32 -20.10 7.22
CA SER A 200 -11.89 -21.47 7.55
C SER A 200 -10.81 -22.03 6.59
N LYS A 201 -10.88 -21.71 5.29
CA LYS A 201 -9.86 -22.13 4.32
C LYS A 201 -8.57 -21.32 4.45
N LEU A 202 -8.69 -20.02 4.67
CA LEU A 202 -7.55 -19.15 4.95
C LEU A 202 -6.81 -19.60 6.21
N GLU A 203 -7.54 -20.01 7.25
CA GLU A 203 -6.98 -20.56 8.49
C GLU A 203 -6.12 -21.79 8.23
N LYS A 204 -6.62 -22.75 7.43
CA LYS A 204 -5.86 -23.93 7.04
C LYS A 204 -4.62 -23.60 6.21
N CYS A 205 -4.75 -22.63 5.29
CA CYS A 205 -3.62 -22.12 4.53
C CYS A 205 -2.52 -21.56 5.46
N HIS A 206 -2.90 -20.75 6.44
CA HIS A 206 -1.99 -20.22 7.45
C HIS A 206 -1.35 -21.31 8.31
N HIS A 207 -2.13 -22.24 8.86
CA HIS A 207 -1.61 -23.34 9.70
C HIS A 207 -0.65 -24.26 8.95
N SER A 208 -0.79 -24.37 7.62
CA SER A 208 0.15 -25.10 6.76
C SER A 208 1.37 -24.28 6.33
N GLY A 209 1.54 -23.05 6.84
CA GLY A 209 2.70 -22.18 6.54
C GLY A 209 2.69 -21.59 5.13
N ARG A 210 1.55 -21.63 4.42
CA ARG A 210 1.43 -21.18 3.04
C ARG A 210 0.87 -19.76 2.89
N LEU A 211 0.45 -19.11 3.97
CA LEU A 211 0.10 -17.69 3.96
C LEU A 211 1.34 -16.90 4.38
N SER A 212 1.91 -16.12 3.45
CA SER A 212 3.21 -15.47 3.63
C SER A 212 3.11 -13.98 3.97
N LEU A 213 2.06 -13.33 3.47
CA LEU A 213 1.88 -11.89 3.55
C LEU A 213 0.38 -11.54 3.60
N VAL A 214 0.03 -10.52 4.39
CA VAL A 214 -1.27 -9.84 4.33
C VAL A 214 -1.04 -8.36 4.06
N ALA A 215 -1.52 -7.88 2.92
CA ALA A 215 -1.52 -6.46 2.57
C ALA A 215 -2.94 -5.89 2.70
N ILE A 216 -3.05 -4.69 3.26
CA ILE A 216 -4.31 -3.95 3.37
C ILE A 216 -4.14 -2.66 2.57
N ASP A 217 -4.78 -2.57 1.42
CA ASP A 217 -4.72 -1.42 0.53
C ASP A 217 -5.93 -0.51 0.75
N VAL A 218 -5.70 0.69 1.31
CA VAL A 218 -6.76 1.64 1.68
C VAL A 218 -6.66 2.89 0.82
N SER A 219 -7.68 3.16 0.00
CA SER A 219 -7.68 4.26 -0.97
C SER A 219 -7.87 5.66 -0.37
N ASP A 220 -8.14 5.81 0.94
CA ASP A 220 -8.38 7.11 1.58
C ASP A 220 -7.83 7.16 3.01
N TYR A 221 -6.89 8.07 3.29
CA TYR A 221 -6.58 8.47 4.65
C TYR A 221 -7.61 9.49 5.16
N LYS A 222 -8.76 9.01 5.67
CA LYS A 222 -9.50 9.78 6.66
C LYS A 222 -9.23 9.15 8.02
N PRO A 223 -8.72 9.90 9.02
CA PRO A 223 -8.33 9.33 10.31
C PRO A 223 -9.45 8.53 11.00
N VAL A 224 -10.72 8.87 10.72
CA VAL A 224 -11.89 8.18 11.25
C VAL A 224 -12.19 6.85 10.50
N SER A 225 -12.20 6.85 9.16
CA SER A 225 -12.48 5.62 8.38
C SER A 225 -11.29 4.66 8.35
N PHE A 226 -10.06 5.18 8.39
CA PHE A 226 -8.85 4.38 8.59
C PHE A 226 -8.92 3.61 9.91
N CYS A 227 -9.29 4.29 11.01
CA CYS A 227 -9.48 3.64 12.30
C CYS A 227 -10.58 2.58 12.25
N GLN A 228 -11.69 2.79 11.53
CA GLN A 228 -12.79 1.82 11.50
C GLN A 228 -12.48 0.59 10.64
N GLN A 229 -11.88 0.76 9.47
CA GLN A 229 -11.55 -0.34 8.56
C GLN A 229 -10.32 -1.11 9.03
N CYS A 230 -9.30 -0.40 9.54
CA CYS A 230 -8.18 -1.04 10.23
C CYS A 230 -8.63 -1.68 11.53
N SER A 231 -9.45 -1.04 12.38
CA SER A 231 -9.97 -1.69 13.60
C SER A 231 -10.78 -2.94 13.27
N GLN A 232 -11.61 -2.92 12.22
CA GLN A 232 -12.39 -4.10 11.85
C GLN A 232 -11.52 -5.23 11.28
N LEU A 233 -10.51 -4.92 10.47
CA LEU A 233 -9.55 -5.90 9.96
C LEU A 233 -8.58 -6.38 11.04
N PHE A 234 -8.08 -5.47 11.88
CA PHE A 234 -7.25 -5.73 13.05
C PHE A 234 -8.01 -6.60 14.04
N MET A 235 -9.26 -6.30 14.37
CA MET A 235 -10.09 -7.21 15.19
C MET A 235 -10.27 -8.55 14.49
N THR A 236 -10.59 -8.60 13.20
CA THR A 236 -10.80 -9.88 12.50
C THR A 236 -9.53 -10.75 12.43
N PHE A 237 -8.36 -10.14 12.30
CA PHE A 237 -7.09 -10.84 12.13
C PHE A 237 -6.22 -10.95 13.39
N ILE A 238 -6.51 -10.16 14.44
CA ILE A 238 -5.68 -10.07 15.65
C ILE A 238 -6.47 -10.45 16.92
N TYR A 239 -7.81 -10.37 16.99
CA TYR A 239 -8.57 -10.76 18.20
C TYR A 239 -10.08 -11.12 18.01
N PRO A 240 -10.61 -12.26 18.50
CA PRO A 240 -9.98 -13.39 19.19
C PRO A 240 -10.11 -14.71 18.40
N GLY A 241 -8.99 -15.36 18.12
CA GLY A 241 -8.92 -16.75 17.61
C GLY A 241 -7.96 -16.95 16.44
N PHE A 242 -7.83 -15.95 15.57
CA PHE A 242 -6.91 -15.97 14.43
C PHE A 242 -5.55 -15.40 14.85
N SER A 243 -4.66 -16.23 15.41
CA SER A 243 -3.33 -15.76 15.83
C SER A 243 -2.35 -15.77 14.65
N LEU A 244 -2.39 -14.73 13.82
CA LEU A 244 -1.44 -14.50 12.71
C LEU A 244 -0.07 -14.01 13.17
N LYS A 245 0.46 -14.51 14.29
CA LYS A 245 1.76 -14.08 14.84
C LYS A 245 2.95 -14.31 13.90
N ARG A 246 2.75 -15.02 12.78
CA ARG A 246 3.76 -15.35 11.77
C ARG A 246 3.45 -14.77 10.39
N VAL A 247 2.39 -13.97 10.26
CA VAL A 247 1.99 -13.39 8.99
C VAL A 247 2.21 -11.90 9.05
N LEU A 248 2.89 -11.43 8.01
CA LEU A 248 3.35 -10.07 7.91
C LEU A 248 2.24 -9.14 7.46
N PHE A 249 2.07 -8.01 8.14
CA PHE A 249 1.09 -6.99 7.76
C PHE A 249 1.74 -5.81 7.06
N VAL A 250 1.21 -5.46 5.88
CA VAL A 250 1.56 -4.25 5.15
C VAL A 250 0.31 -3.40 4.98
N ILE A 251 0.23 -2.30 5.71
CA ILE A 251 -0.91 -1.39 5.63
C ILE A 251 -0.52 -0.22 4.74
N LEU A 252 -1.24 -0.03 3.64
CA LEU A 252 -0.97 1.03 2.67
C LEU A 252 -2.05 2.10 2.77
N VAL A 253 -1.59 3.34 2.89
CA VAL A 253 -2.44 4.51 3.08
C VAL A 253 -2.16 5.54 2.01
N TRP A 254 -3.20 6.01 1.34
CA TRP A 254 -3.13 7.09 0.34
C TRP A 254 -3.24 8.45 1.02
N ILE A 255 -2.24 9.32 0.82
CA ILE A 255 -2.41 10.77 1.00
C ILE A 255 -2.83 11.33 -0.36
N ILE A 256 -3.98 12.01 -0.38
CA ILE A 256 -4.45 12.81 -1.52
C ILE A 256 -4.01 14.26 -1.29
#